data_AF-A0A3B9VNV3-F1
#
_entry.id   AF-A0A3B9VNV3-F1
#
_cell.length_a   1.000
_cell.length_b   1.000
_cell.length_c   1.000
_cell.angle_alpha   90.00
_cell.angle_beta   90.00
_cell.angle_gamma   90.00
#
_symmetry.space_group_name_H-M   'P 1'
#
loop_
_entity.id
_entity.type
_entity.pdbx_description
1 polymer ?
#
loop_
_entity_poly.entity_id
_entity_poly.type
_entity_poly.pdbx_seq_one_letter_code
_entity_poly.pdbx_strand_id
1 'polypeptide(L)'
;KDHKKISKRSNPLNPDPIVEQHGADTLRCYLMFLGPWDQGGDWSDSGINGIKRWLGRVWDVAGRDFSGLGESGDAEAERSLERVSHATTQRVITDMEAFKFNTSIAALMEFTTALTHAHDAGKISVRSWRAGVERLLLHTA
;
A
#
# COMPACT_ATOMS: atom_id res chain seq x y z
N LYS A 1 -5.80 -1.40 -27.56
CA LYS A 1 -6.87 -0.45 -27.19
C LYS A 1 -6.26 0.93 -27.35
N ASP A 2 -6.84 1.82 -28.16
CA ASP A 2 -6.25 3.12 -28.48
C ASP A 2 -6.13 4.01 -27.23
N HIS A 3 -4.90 4.34 -26.86
CA HIS A 3 -4.52 5.24 -25.77
C HIS A 3 -4.72 6.70 -26.20
N LYS A 4 -5.98 7.13 -26.35
CA LYS A 4 -6.31 8.52 -26.69
C LYS A 4 -6.29 9.41 -25.46
N LYS A 5 -5.70 10.60 -25.62
CA LYS A 5 -5.74 11.69 -24.63
C LYS A 5 -7.17 11.90 -24.11
N ILE A 6 -7.33 11.90 -22.79
CA ILE A 6 -8.60 12.22 -22.12
C ILE A 6 -8.98 13.65 -22.51
N SER A 7 -10.13 13.81 -23.16
CA SER A 7 -10.69 15.10 -23.53
C SER A 7 -12.21 15.05 -23.41
N LYS A 8 -12.85 16.22 -23.28
CA LYS A 8 -14.31 16.35 -23.31
C LYS A 8 -14.96 15.70 -24.55
N ARG A 9 -14.22 15.53 -25.65
CA ARG A 9 -14.72 14.92 -26.90
C ARG A 9 -14.41 13.43 -27.05
N SER A 10 -13.36 12.92 -26.42
CA SER A 10 -12.83 11.58 -26.73
C SER A 10 -12.91 10.57 -25.61
N ASN A 11 -12.93 10.98 -24.33
CA ASN A 11 -13.12 10.08 -23.19
C ASN A 11 -13.27 10.86 -21.86
N PRO A 12 -14.41 11.51 -21.57
CA PRO A 12 -14.59 12.20 -20.29
C PRO A 12 -14.67 11.17 -19.13
N LEU A 13 -13.56 11.00 -18.41
CA LEU A 13 -13.54 10.28 -17.12
C LEU A 13 -14.06 11.22 -16.04
N ASN A 14 -15.37 11.15 -15.76
CA ASN A 14 -15.94 11.79 -14.57
C ASN A 14 -15.46 11.01 -13.33
N PRO A 15 -14.85 11.64 -12.31
CA PRO A 15 -14.45 10.94 -11.09
C PRO A 15 -15.64 10.42 -10.27
N ASP A 16 -16.81 11.06 -10.29
CA ASP A 16 -17.91 10.72 -9.35
C ASP A 16 -18.33 9.24 -9.42
N PRO A 17 -18.60 8.66 -10.62
CA PRO A 17 -18.99 7.25 -10.71
C PRO A 17 -17.86 6.29 -10.27
N ILE A 18 -16.61 6.68 -10.48
CA ILE A 18 -15.46 5.87 -10.10
C ILE A 18 -15.30 5.87 -8.59
N VAL A 19 -15.45 7.03 -7.95
CA VAL A 19 -15.43 7.17 -6.49
C VAL A 19 -16.59 6.38 -5.88
N GLU A 20 -17.79 6.43 -6.46
CA GLU A 20 -18.93 5.64 -5.99
C GLU A 20 -18.67 4.13 -6.06
N GLN A 21 -18.01 3.65 -7.12
CA GLN A 21 -17.71 2.22 -7.32
C GLN A 21 -16.50 1.72 -6.52
N HIS A 22 -15.46 2.54 -6.38
CA HIS A 22 -14.14 2.12 -5.88
C HIS A 22 -13.73 2.78 -4.56
N GLY A 23 -14.34 3.90 -4.19
CA GLY A 23 -13.92 4.75 -3.08
C GLY A 23 -12.86 5.78 -3.49
N ALA A 24 -12.81 6.88 -2.75
CA ALA A 24 -11.90 7.99 -3.03
C ALA A 24 -10.42 7.59 -2.88
N ASP A 25 -10.08 6.81 -1.86
CA ASP A 25 -8.70 6.40 -1.60
C ASP A 25 -8.16 5.48 -2.70
N THR A 26 -8.99 4.55 -3.17
CA THR A 26 -8.65 3.70 -4.32
C THR A 26 -8.31 4.54 -5.54
N LEU A 27 -9.12 5.56 -5.86
CA LEU A 27 -8.87 6.43 -7.00
C LEU A 27 -7.58 7.26 -6.81
N ARG A 28 -7.38 7.85 -5.63
CA ARG A 28 -6.18 8.66 -5.32
C ARG A 28 -4.90 7.84 -5.42
N CYS A 29 -4.86 6.68 -4.74
CA CYS A 29 -3.72 5.78 -4.80
C CYS A 29 -3.47 5.26 -6.22
N TYR A 30 -4.53 4.97 -6.97
CA TYR A 30 -4.39 4.53 -8.36
C TYR A 30 -3.76 5.59 -9.25
N LEU A 31 -4.21 6.84 -9.14
CA LEU A 31 -3.62 7.96 -9.89
C LEU A 31 -2.15 8.18 -9.54
N MET A 32 -1.78 8.00 -8.26
CA MET A 32 -0.40 8.08 -7.79
C MET A 32 0.46 6.87 -8.20
N PHE A 33 -0.15 5.72 -8.50
CA PHE A 33 0.55 4.48 -8.83
C PHE A 33 0.69 4.23 -10.34
N LEU A 34 -0.09 4.94 -11.17
CA LEU A 34 -0.19 4.76 -12.63
C LEU A 34 1.16 4.77 -13.38
N GLY A 35 2.14 5.50 -12.87
CA GLY A 35 3.45 5.66 -13.48
C GLY A 35 4.26 6.74 -12.76
N PRO A 36 5.43 7.12 -13.29
CA PRO A 36 6.16 8.28 -12.82
C PRO A 36 5.28 9.52 -12.87
N TRP A 37 5.26 10.31 -11.80
CA TRP A 37 4.34 11.44 -11.62
C TRP A 37 4.40 12.47 -12.76
N ASP A 38 5.60 12.71 -13.29
CA ASP A 38 5.88 13.67 -14.35
C ASP A 38 5.54 13.16 -15.76
N GLN A 39 5.48 11.85 -15.93
CA GLN A 39 5.20 11.18 -17.21
C GLN A 39 3.72 10.76 -17.34
N GLY A 40 3.02 10.68 -16.21
CA GLY A 40 1.67 10.16 -16.13
C GLY A 40 1.62 8.65 -16.38
N GLY A 41 0.44 8.17 -16.77
CA GLY A 41 0.23 6.78 -17.13
C GLY A 41 -1.09 6.57 -17.83
N ASP A 42 -1.20 5.46 -18.55
CA ASP A 42 -2.42 5.08 -19.23
C ASP A 42 -3.45 4.48 -18.25
N TRP A 43 -4.69 4.95 -18.36
CA TRP A 43 -5.80 4.39 -17.58
C TRP A 43 -6.00 2.89 -17.87
N SER A 44 -6.23 2.13 -16.80
CA SER A 44 -6.36 0.68 -16.78
C SER A 44 -7.32 0.24 -15.68
N ASP A 45 -8.47 -0.31 -16.08
CA ASP A 45 -9.48 -0.84 -15.16
C ASP A 45 -8.95 -2.00 -14.30
N SER A 46 -8.00 -2.79 -14.81
CA SER A 46 -7.35 -3.83 -14.01
C SER A 46 -6.40 -3.24 -12.96
N GLY A 47 -5.78 -2.08 -13.26
CA GLY A 47 -4.89 -1.36 -12.36
C GLY A 47 -5.62 -0.84 -11.12
N ILE A 48 -6.76 -0.15 -11.31
CA ILE A 48 -7.55 0.38 -10.18
C ILE A 48 -8.11 -0.75 -9.29
N ASN A 49 -8.49 -1.88 -9.88
CA ASN A 49 -8.90 -3.06 -9.12
C ASN A 49 -7.74 -3.68 -8.31
N GLY A 50 -6.50 -3.58 -8.81
CA GLY A 50 -5.31 -3.97 -8.04
C GLY A 50 -5.13 -3.14 -6.77
N ILE A 51 -5.28 -1.81 -6.88
CA ILE A 51 -5.20 -0.89 -5.74
C ILE A 51 -6.32 -1.17 -4.73
N LYS A 52 -7.56 -1.35 -5.19
CA LYS A 52 -8.70 -1.69 -4.33
C LYS A 52 -8.42 -2.96 -3.51
N ARG A 53 -7.89 -4.00 -4.16
CA ARG A 53 -7.52 -5.26 -3.47
C ARG A 53 -6.39 -5.06 -2.47
N TRP A 54 -5.38 -4.26 -2.80
CA TRP A 54 -4.31 -3.99 -1.86
C TRP A 54 -4.80 -3.19 -0.63
N LEU A 55 -5.62 -2.16 -0.81
CA LEU A 55 -6.23 -1.45 0.33
C LEU A 55 -7.09 -2.38 1.19
N GLY A 56 -7.80 -3.34 0.58
CA GLY A 56 -8.47 -4.43 1.30
C GLY A 56 -7.50 -5.24 2.17
N ARG A 57 -6.32 -5.61 1.64
CA ARG A 57 -5.28 -6.29 2.43
C ARG A 57 -4.72 -5.43 3.57
N VAL A 58 -4.59 -4.12 3.37
CA VAL A 58 -4.18 -3.19 4.45
C VAL A 58 -5.23 -3.20 5.57
N TRP A 59 -6.51 -3.15 5.21
CA TRP A 59 -7.62 -3.27 6.16
C TRP A 59 -7.59 -4.61 6.91
N ASP A 60 -7.41 -5.72 6.19
CA ASP A 60 -7.33 -7.06 6.80
C ASP A 60 -6.14 -7.18 7.77
N VAL A 61 -4.98 -6.61 7.43
CA VAL A 61 -3.80 -6.54 8.30
C VAL A 61 -4.11 -5.71 9.55
N ALA A 62 -4.75 -4.55 9.41
CA ALA A 62 -5.07 -3.68 10.55
C ALA A 62 -6.08 -4.33 11.53
N GLY A 63 -7.02 -5.11 11.00
CA GLY A 63 -8.04 -5.82 11.79
C GLY A 63 -7.67 -7.25 12.20
N ARG A 64 -6.46 -7.71 11.89
CA ARG A 64 -6.07 -9.10 12.10
C ARG A 64 -5.97 -9.45 13.58
N ASP A 65 -6.53 -10.60 13.97
CA ASP A 65 -6.39 -11.12 15.33
C ASP A 65 -4.92 -11.44 15.64
N PHE A 66 -4.43 -10.90 16.74
CA PHE A 66 -3.07 -11.12 17.24
C PHE A 66 -3.04 -11.76 18.63
N SER A 67 -4.19 -12.27 19.11
CA SER A 67 -4.29 -12.97 20.40
C SER A 67 -3.41 -14.22 20.48
N GLY A 68 -3.11 -14.84 19.33
CA GLY A 68 -2.20 -15.98 19.21
C GLY A 68 -0.71 -15.62 19.24
N LEU A 69 -0.34 -14.33 19.22
CA LEU A 69 1.05 -13.90 19.33
C LEU A 69 1.47 -13.77 20.79
N GLY A 70 2.71 -14.17 21.10
CA GLY A 70 3.28 -14.03 22.45
C GLY A 70 3.76 -12.62 22.78
N GLU A 71 4.11 -12.38 24.04
CA GLU A 71 4.74 -11.13 24.47
C GLU A 71 6.18 -10.99 23.98
N SER A 72 6.85 -12.12 23.69
CA SER A 72 8.21 -12.18 23.15
C SER A 72 8.22 -12.99 21.86
N GLY A 73 8.92 -12.49 20.85
CA GLY A 73 9.18 -13.21 19.60
C GLY A 73 10.57 -13.83 19.54
N ASP A 74 10.80 -14.61 18.48
CA ASP A 74 12.13 -15.05 18.10
C ASP A 74 12.99 -13.85 17.71
N ALA A 75 14.21 -13.77 18.24
CA ALA A 75 15.06 -12.60 18.09
C ALA A 75 15.41 -12.28 16.63
N GLU A 76 15.50 -13.29 15.75
CA GLU A 76 15.78 -13.06 14.33
C GLU A 76 14.53 -12.59 13.58
N ALA A 77 13.37 -13.18 13.86
CA ALA A 77 12.09 -12.72 13.29
C ALA A 77 11.80 -11.26 13.65
N GLU A 78 12.03 -10.88 14.91
CA GLU A 78 11.87 -9.52 15.40
C GLU A 78 12.78 -8.53 14.66
N ARG A 79 14.09 -8.81 14.61
CA ARG A 79 15.06 -7.97 13.89
C ARG A 79 14.76 -7.87 12.40
N SER A 80 14.27 -8.96 11.80
CA SER A 80 13.91 -8.97 10.38
C SER A 80 12.73 -8.04 10.09
N LEU A 81 11.66 -8.12 10.89
CA LEU A 81 10.49 -7.24 10.74
C LEU A 81 10.85 -5.77 11.00
N GLU A 82 11.65 -5.50 12.03
CA GLU A 82 12.15 -4.15 12.34
C GLU A 82 12.98 -3.58 11.18
N ARG A 83 13.90 -4.36 10.63
CA ARG A 83 14.73 -3.96 9.47
C ARG A 83 13.87 -3.59 8.26
N VAL A 84 12.89 -4.44 7.92
CA VAL A 84 11.97 -4.17 6.80
C VAL A 84 11.16 -2.90 7.08
N SER A 85 10.67 -2.73 8.31
CA SER A 85 9.90 -1.54 8.72
C SER A 85 10.68 -0.23 8.54
N HIS A 86 11.95 -0.21 8.97
CA HIS A 86 12.81 0.96 8.80
C HIS A 86 13.18 1.21 7.34
N ALA A 87 13.54 0.16 6.60
CA ALA A 87 13.86 0.28 5.18
C ALA A 87 12.67 0.82 4.37
N THR A 88 11.45 0.33 4.63
CA THR A 88 10.23 0.85 4.01
C THR A 88 10.01 2.31 4.37
N THR A 89 10.14 2.69 5.65
CA THR A 89 9.96 4.08 6.08
C THR A 89 10.92 5.03 5.36
N GLN A 90 12.21 4.67 5.32
CA GLN A 90 13.21 5.48 4.64
C GLN A 90 12.88 5.61 3.14
N ARG A 91 12.55 4.49 2.49
CA ARG A 91 12.20 4.48 1.06
C ARG A 91 10.97 5.33 0.77
N VAL A 92 9.90 5.20 1.56
CA VAL A 92 8.67 5.98 1.39
C VAL A 92 8.96 7.48 1.53
N ILE A 93 9.68 7.89 2.57
CA ILE A 93 10.03 9.31 2.78
C ILE A 93 10.84 9.85 1.61
N THR A 94 11.94 9.17 1.23
CA THR A 94 12.80 9.62 0.12
C THR A 94 12.06 9.65 -1.21
N ASP A 95 11.23 8.65 -1.50
CA ASP A 95 10.46 8.59 -2.74
C ASP A 95 9.37 9.68 -2.77
N MET A 96 8.72 9.97 -1.64
CA MET A 96 7.73 11.05 -1.54
C MET A 96 8.35 12.43 -1.78
N GLU A 97 9.53 12.71 -1.21
CA GLU A 97 10.29 13.95 -1.46
C GLU A 97 10.67 14.10 -2.94
N ALA A 98 10.93 12.98 -3.62
CA ALA A 98 11.28 12.92 -5.03
C ALA A 98 10.06 12.77 -5.97
N PHE A 99 8.82 12.87 -5.47
CA PHE A 99 7.58 12.66 -6.23
C PHE A 99 7.48 11.29 -6.94
N LYS A 100 8.14 10.26 -6.41
CA LYS A 100 8.11 8.88 -6.91
C LYS A 100 7.01 8.05 -6.23
N PHE A 101 5.77 8.53 -6.29
CA PHE A 101 4.66 7.91 -5.54
C PHE A 101 4.40 6.45 -5.92
N ASN A 102 4.60 6.08 -7.18
CA ASN A 102 4.43 4.71 -7.65
C ASN A 102 5.40 3.74 -6.93
N THR A 103 6.65 4.16 -6.68
CA THR A 103 7.61 3.33 -5.95
C THR A 103 7.41 3.38 -4.44
N SER A 104 6.93 4.50 -3.88
CA SER A 104 6.48 4.57 -2.48
C SER A 104 5.36 3.57 -2.20
N ILE A 105 4.32 3.55 -3.06
CA ILE A 105 3.18 2.64 -2.93
C ILE A 105 3.64 1.18 -3.12
N ALA A 106 4.54 0.90 -4.07
CA ALA A 106 5.11 -0.45 -4.23
C ALA A 106 5.82 -0.93 -2.95
N ALA A 107 6.60 -0.05 -2.30
CA ALA A 107 7.27 -0.36 -1.03
C ALA A 107 6.27 -0.68 0.10
N LEU A 108 5.13 0.00 0.14
CA LEU A 108 4.05 -0.28 1.10
C LEU A 108 3.33 -1.61 0.78
N MET A 109 3.16 -1.96 -0.49
CA MET A 109 2.62 -3.28 -0.89
C MET A 109 3.54 -4.43 -0.46
N GLU A 110 4.85 -4.26 -0.65
CA GLU A 110 5.87 -5.19 -0.16
C GLU A 110 5.81 -5.31 1.37
N PHE A 111 5.71 -4.18 2.08
CA PHE A 111 5.64 -4.17 3.54
C PHE A 111 4.36 -4.82 4.09
N THR A 112 3.21 -4.60 3.44
CA THR A 112 1.93 -5.27 3.77
C THR A 112 2.08 -6.79 3.69
N THR A 113 2.80 -7.27 2.67
CA THR A 113 3.05 -8.70 2.47
C THR A 113 4.02 -9.24 3.52
N ALA A 114 5.09 -8.50 3.83
CA ALA A 114 6.03 -8.86 4.89
C ALA A 114 5.35 -8.96 6.26
N LEU A 115 4.45 -8.03 6.61
CA LEU A 115 3.65 -8.09 7.83
C LEU A 115 2.77 -9.34 7.86
N THR A 116 2.06 -9.63 6.77
CA THR A 116 1.22 -10.83 6.66
C THR A 116 2.03 -12.10 6.93
N HIS A 117 3.17 -12.26 6.28
CA HIS A 117 4.05 -13.41 6.49
C HIS A 117 4.62 -13.49 7.92
N ALA A 118 5.00 -12.35 8.51
CA ALA A 118 5.52 -12.31 9.88
C ALA A 118 4.46 -12.72 10.92
N HIS A 119 3.21 -12.30 10.70
CA HIS A 119 2.07 -12.73 11.51
C HIS A 119 1.78 -14.22 11.35
N ASP A 120 1.66 -14.71 10.11
CA ASP A 120 1.38 -16.13 9.82
C ASP A 120 2.45 -17.07 10.39
N ALA A 121 3.71 -16.63 10.44
CA ALA A 121 4.79 -17.39 11.04
C ALA A 121 4.65 -17.54 12.57
N GLY A 122 3.91 -16.65 13.23
CA GLY A 122 3.69 -16.68 14.69
C GLY A 122 4.95 -16.48 15.53
N LYS A 123 6.02 -15.91 14.94
CA LYS A 123 7.35 -15.79 15.58
C LYS A 123 7.67 -14.37 16.07
N ILE A 124 6.78 -13.42 15.86
CA ILE A 124 6.94 -12.03 16.32
C ILE A 124 6.09 -11.78 17.58
N SER A 125 6.49 -10.82 18.39
CA SER A 125 5.69 -10.37 19.53
C SER A 125 4.49 -9.52 19.11
N VAL A 126 3.49 -9.47 20.00
CA VAL A 126 2.37 -8.52 19.91
C VAL A 126 2.85 -7.08 19.75
N ARG A 127 3.93 -6.71 20.44
CA ARG A 127 4.51 -5.36 20.38
C ARG A 127 4.98 -5.03 18.96
N SER A 128 5.76 -5.92 18.36
CA SER A 128 6.30 -5.70 17.01
C SER A 128 5.23 -5.75 15.94
N TRP A 129 4.24 -6.63 16.09
CA TRP A 129 3.05 -6.64 15.23
C TRP A 129 2.35 -5.27 15.23
N ARG A 130 2.02 -4.76 16.41
CA ARG A 130 1.35 -3.45 16.56
C ARG A 130 2.17 -2.31 15.98
N ALA A 131 3.47 -2.25 16.29
CA ALA A 131 4.36 -1.22 15.77
C ALA A 131 4.48 -1.28 14.23
N GLY A 132 4.45 -2.48 13.64
CA GLY A 132 4.43 -2.68 12.20
C GLY A 132 3.14 -2.20 11.56
N VAL A 133 1.99 -2.58 12.13
CA VAL A 133 0.65 -2.15 11.66
C VAL A 133 0.48 -0.63 11.78
N GLU A 134 0.84 -0.03 12.92
CA GLU A 134 0.78 1.41 13.12
C GLU A 134 1.61 2.16 12.07
N ARG A 135 2.84 1.68 11.82
CA ARG A 135 3.72 2.25 10.79
C ARG A 135 3.15 2.10 9.38
N LEU A 136 2.54 0.97 9.06
CA LEU A 136 1.86 0.79 7.77
C LEU A 136 0.75 1.84 7.63
N LEU A 137 -0.10 1.98 8.64
CA LEU A 137 -1.23 2.91 8.62
C LEU A 137 -0.81 4.37 8.50
N LEU A 138 0.24 4.77 9.23
CA LEU A 138 0.80 6.13 9.17
C LEU A 138 1.27 6.53 7.77
N HIS A 139 1.79 5.58 6.98
CA HIS A 139 2.24 5.86 5.61
C HIS A 139 1.14 5.71 4.56
N THR A 140 -0.02 5.17 4.92
CA THR A 140 -1.18 5.01 4.01
C THR A 140 -2.26 6.08 4.19
N ALA A 141 -2.25 6.82 5.30
CA ALA A 141 -3.18 7.92 5.60
C ALA A 141 -2.70 9.25 5.00
#